data_AF-A0A4V1SCY5-F1
#
_entry.id   AF-A0A4V1SCY5-F1
#
_cell.length_a   1.000
_cell.length_b   1.000
_cell.length_c   1.000
_cell.angle_alpha   90.00
_cell.angle_beta   90.00
_cell.angle_gamma   90.00
#
_symmetry.space_group_name_H-M   'P 1'
#
loop_
_entity.id
_entity.type
_entity.pdbx_description
1 polymer ?
#
loop_
_entity_poly.entity_id
_entity_poly.type
_entity_poly.pdbx_seq_one_letter_code
_entity_poly.pdbx_strand_id
1 'polypeptide(L)'
;MARYVALFGSINVGGNRLKMADLRAAFEAEGFSDVETVVASGNVIFSHPARPTRGLEEKLTLMVDDRFDMSCAALVRSRDELAAAIADNPFAGTNEDKFVHTMFLDGQPTAEQFDALAADKWIRPNERLALGDRALHIDYGDGAADSKLTARMIERR
;
A
#
# COMPACT_ATOMS: atom_id res chain seq x y z
N MET A 1 -17.44 -13.68 -8.02
CA MET A 1 -16.71 -13.05 -6.88
C MET A 1 -15.58 -12.22 -7.47
N ALA A 2 -15.37 -11.01 -6.98
CA ALA A 2 -14.23 -10.18 -7.37
C ALA A 2 -13.04 -10.48 -6.46
N ARG A 3 -11.82 -10.36 -6.99
CA ARG A 3 -10.56 -10.63 -6.28
C ARG A 3 -9.90 -9.30 -5.91
N TYR A 4 -9.48 -9.19 -4.66
CA TYR A 4 -8.89 -7.99 -4.08
C TYR A 4 -7.59 -8.32 -3.35
N VAL A 5 -6.77 -7.30 -3.15
CA VAL A 5 -5.66 -7.27 -2.20
C VAL A 5 -5.92 -6.17 -1.16
N ALA A 6 -5.72 -6.48 0.11
CA ALA A 6 -5.61 -5.52 1.20
C ALA A 6 -4.14 -5.40 1.60
N LEU A 7 -3.66 -4.17 1.63
CA LEU A 7 -2.30 -3.78 1.97
C LEU A 7 -2.36 -3.00 3.28
N PHE A 8 -2.05 -3.68 4.39
CA PHE A 8 -2.10 -3.06 5.71
C PHE A 8 -0.78 -2.36 6.04
N GLY A 9 -0.85 -1.11 6.48
CA GLY A 9 0.33 -0.33 6.86
C GLY A 9 0.90 -0.73 8.22
N SER A 10 2.21 -0.90 8.35
CA SER A 10 2.89 -1.09 9.65
C SER A 10 2.48 -2.34 10.45
N ILE A 11 2.01 -3.40 9.78
CA ILE A 11 1.85 -4.72 10.41
C ILE A 11 3.23 -5.33 10.67
N ASN A 12 3.45 -5.86 11.88
CA ASN A 12 4.72 -6.47 12.30
C ASN A 12 5.94 -5.53 12.26
N VAL A 13 5.72 -4.21 12.22
CA VAL A 13 6.75 -3.17 12.35
C VAL A 13 6.67 -2.54 13.74
N GLY A 14 7.81 -2.28 14.37
CA GLY A 14 7.86 -1.72 15.72
C GLY A 14 7.22 -2.64 16.77
N GLY A 15 6.29 -2.10 17.57
CA GLY A 15 5.56 -2.81 18.63
C GLY A 15 4.33 -3.60 18.17
N ASN A 16 3.88 -3.40 16.94
CA ASN A 16 2.72 -4.11 16.39
C ASN A 16 3.08 -5.56 16.08
N ARG A 17 2.31 -6.53 16.56
CA ARG A 17 2.52 -7.97 16.29
C ARG A 17 1.19 -8.65 16.02
N LEU A 18 1.02 -9.15 14.80
CA LEU A 18 -0.17 -9.88 14.38
C LEU A 18 0.22 -11.15 13.62
N LYS A 19 -0.30 -12.30 14.08
CA LYS A 19 -0.10 -13.56 13.36
C LYS A 19 -1.01 -13.56 12.13
N MET A 20 -0.45 -13.96 11.00
CA MET A 20 -1.20 -14.04 9.74
C MET A 20 -2.35 -15.05 9.79
N ALA A 21 -2.27 -16.08 10.64
CA ALA A 21 -3.37 -16.99 10.88
C ALA A 21 -4.58 -16.28 11.52
N ASP A 22 -4.34 -15.41 12.50
CA ASP A 22 -5.39 -14.65 13.18
C ASP A 22 -6.01 -13.62 12.24
N LEU A 23 -5.17 -12.96 11.42
CA LEU A 23 -5.65 -12.04 10.38
C LEU A 23 -6.54 -12.76 9.34
N ARG A 24 -6.17 -13.96 8.87
CA ARG A 24 -7.02 -14.75 7.96
C ARG A 24 -8.34 -15.13 8.60
N ALA A 25 -8.30 -15.63 9.84
CA ALA A 25 -9.52 -16.00 10.57
C ALA A 25 -10.46 -14.81 10.76
N ALA A 26 -9.93 -13.61 10.97
CA ALA A 26 -10.74 -12.40 11.06
C ALA A 26 -11.42 -12.05 9.73
N PHE A 27 -10.73 -12.20 8.59
CA PHE A 27 -11.36 -12.04 7.27
C PHE A 27 -12.47 -13.07 7.04
N GLU A 28 -12.22 -14.35 7.32
CA GLU A 28 -13.21 -15.42 7.15
C GLU A 28 -14.45 -15.18 8.03
N ALA A 29 -14.26 -14.72 9.28
CA ALA A 29 -15.36 -14.37 10.18
C ALA A 29 -16.21 -13.19 9.69
N GLU A 30 -15.65 -12.30 8.87
CA GLU A 30 -16.36 -11.18 8.24
C GLU A 30 -17.04 -11.55 6.91
N GLY A 31 -16.98 -12.83 6.50
CA GLY A 31 -17.60 -13.35 5.29
C GLY A 31 -16.74 -13.19 4.03
N PHE A 32 -15.46 -12.87 4.16
CA PHE A 32 -14.52 -12.93 3.04
C PHE A 32 -14.15 -14.39 2.74
N SER A 33 -13.84 -14.68 1.48
CA SER A 33 -13.52 -16.03 1.00
C SER A 33 -12.17 -16.06 0.28
N ASP A 34 -11.63 -17.25 0.03
CA ASP A 34 -10.32 -17.46 -0.62
C ASP A 34 -9.20 -16.58 -0.02
N VAL A 35 -9.14 -16.53 1.32
CA VAL A 35 -8.26 -15.61 2.04
C VAL A 35 -6.85 -16.18 2.11
N GLU A 36 -5.89 -15.45 1.56
CA GLU A 36 -4.48 -15.81 1.53
C GLU A 36 -3.62 -14.64 2.04
N THR A 37 -2.59 -14.93 2.82
CA THR A 37 -1.64 -13.92 3.32
C THR A 37 -0.29 -14.07 2.64
N VAL A 38 0.33 -12.96 2.29
CA VAL A 38 1.64 -12.93 1.63
C VAL A 38 2.73 -12.65 2.66
N VAL A 39 3.51 -13.69 2.99
CA VAL A 39 4.56 -13.65 4.02
C VAL A 39 4.00 -13.15 5.37
N ALA A 40 4.77 -12.44 6.19
CA ALA A 40 4.34 -11.85 7.46
C ALA A 40 4.16 -10.31 7.36
N SER A 41 3.88 -9.83 6.14
CA SER A 41 3.90 -8.41 5.79
C SER A 41 2.56 -7.68 6.04
N GLY A 42 1.49 -8.41 6.37
CA GLY A 42 0.15 -7.85 6.46
C GLY A 42 -0.54 -7.68 5.10
N ASN A 43 -0.04 -8.28 4.04
CA ASN A 43 -0.73 -8.26 2.74
C ASN A 43 -1.68 -9.46 2.62
N VAL A 44 -2.95 -9.20 2.28
CA VAL A 44 -4.01 -10.22 2.23
C VAL A 44 -4.69 -10.21 0.87
N ILE A 45 -4.75 -11.35 0.20
CA ILE A 45 -5.54 -11.58 -1.02
C ILE A 45 -6.86 -12.22 -0.59
N PHE A 46 -7.98 -11.77 -1.15
CA PHE A 46 -9.30 -12.31 -0.79
C PHE A 46 -10.33 -12.13 -1.92
N SER A 47 -11.41 -12.89 -1.82
CA SER A 47 -12.58 -12.85 -2.70
C SER A 47 -13.79 -12.28 -1.94
N HIS A 48 -14.54 -11.38 -2.58
CA HIS A 48 -15.79 -10.79 -2.05
C HIS A 48 -16.76 -10.47 -3.20
N PRO A 49 -18.09 -10.36 -2.97
CA PRO A 49 -18.97 -9.70 -3.92
C PRO A 49 -18.44 -8.33 -4.34
N ALA A 50 -18.63 -7.97 -5.61
CA ALA A 50 -18.09 -6.72 -6.14
C ALA A 50 -18.54 -5.53 -5.29
N ARG A 51 -17.57 -4.77 -4.78
CA ARG A 51 -17.76 -3.60 -3.92
C ARG A 51 -16.72 -2.53 -4.25
N PRO A 52 -17.05 -1.23 -4.09
CA PRO A 52 -16.05 -0.18 -4.13
C PRO A 52 -14.92 -0.44 -3.13
N THR A 53 -13.67 -0.23 -3.55
CA THR A 53 -12.48 -0.46 -2.72
C THR A 53 -12.49 0.38 -1.45
N ARG A 54 -12.92 1.65 -1.52
CA ARG A 54 -13.10 2.53 -0.35
C ARG A 54 -13.93 1.90 0.77
N GLY A 55 -15.06 1.28 0.44
CA GLY A 55 -15.91 0.64 1.45
C GLY A 55 -15.30 -0.64 2.05
N LEU A 56 -14.35 -1.27 1.35
CA LEU A 56 -13.57 -2.39 1.89
C LEU A 56 -12.44 -1.88 2.79
N GLU A 57 -11.78 -0.77 2.42
CA GLU A 57 -10.73 -0.12 3.23
C GLU A 57 -11.24 0.24 4.62
N GLU A 58 -12.39 0.93 4.69
CA GLU A 58 -13.04 1.30 5.96
C GLU A 58 -13.40 0.06 6.80
N LYS A 59 -14.05 -0.94 6.18
CA LYS A 59 -14.45 -2.18 6.87
C LYS A 59 -13.24 -2.92 7.44
N LEU A 60 -12.16 -3.03 6.68
CA LEU A 60 -10.97 -3.78 7.08
C LEU A 60 -10.14 -3.04 8.13
N THR A 61 -10.05 -1.71 8.02
CA THR A 61 -9.40 -0.86 9.03
C THR A 61 -10.11 -1.01 10.38
N LEU A 62 -11.44 -0.88 10.41
CA LEU A 62 -12.24 -1.06 11.62
C LEU A 62 -12.13 -2.49 12.18
N MET A 63 -12.16 -3.50 11.32
CA MET A 63 -12.02 -4.89 11.76
C MET A 63 -10.69 -5.15 12.48
N VAL A 64 -9.59 -4.58 11.99
CA VAL A 64 -8.28 -4.76 12.63
C VAL A 64 -8.17 -3.99 13.94
N ASP A 65 -8.73 -2.78 13.99
CA ASP A 65 -8.81 -1.98 15.22
C ASP A 65 -9.61 -2.72 16.29
N ASP A 66 -10.84 -3.12 15.98
CA ASP A 66 -11.77 -3.77 16.92
C ASP A 66 -11.26 -5.12 17.45
N ARG A 67 -10.61 -5.93 16.59
CA ARG A 67 -10.22 -7.30 16.95
C ARG A 67 -8.82 -7.41 17.53
N PHE A 68 -7.94 -6.48 17.20
CA PHE A 68 -6.52 -6.58 17.55
C PHE A 68 -5.99 -5.37 18.32
N ASP A 69 -6.80 -4.34 18.57
CA ASP A 69 -6.38 -3.07 19.20
C ASP A 69 -5.22 -2.43 18.41
N MET A 70 -5.35 -2.46 17.08
CA MET A 70 -4.31 -2.05 16.15
C MET A 70 -4.82 -0.96 15.22
N SER A 71 -4.37 0.28 15.46
CA SER A 71 -4.61 1.39 14.54
C SER A 71 -3.75 1.24 13.29
N CYS A 72 -4.31 0.60 12.27
CA CYS A 72 -3.64 0.23 11.04
C CYS A 72 -4.54 0.47 9.84
N ALA A 73 -4.13 1.36 8.93
CA ALA A 73 -4.88 1.61 7.70
C ALA A 73 -4.77 0.43 6.74
N ALA A 74 -5.90 0.03 6.16
CA ALA A 74 -5.98 -0.92 5.06
C ALA A 74 -6.15 -0.17 3.73
N LEU A 75 -5.25 -0.37 2.77
CA LEU A 75 -5.44 0.06 1.39
C LEU A 75 -5.89 -1.12 0.54
N VAL A 76 -7.00 -0.99 -0.20
CA VAL A 76 -7.56 -2.08 -0.98
C VAL A 76 -7.44 -1.79 -2.46
N ARG A 77 -6.92 -2.76 -3.22
CA ARG A 77 -6.91 -2.75 -4.68
C ARG A 77 -7.59 -3.99 -5.22
N SER A 78 -8.37 -3.82 -6.27
CA SER A 78 -8.81 -4.91 -7.11
C SER A 78 -7.61 -5.49 -7.88
N ARG A 79 -7.80 -6.68 -8.44
CA ARG A 79 -6.82 -7.30 -9.34
C ARG A 79 -6.43 -6.36 -10.48
N ASP A 80 -7.38 -5.64 -11.06
CA ASP A 80 -7.15 -4.81 -12.24
C ASP A 80 -6.41 -3.52 -11.87
N GLU A 81 -6.75 -2.87 -10.74
CA GLU A 81 -6.00 -1.72 -10.21
C GLU A 81 -4.55 -2.10 -9.86
N LEU A 82 -4.33 -3.27 -9.27
CA LEU A 82 -2.98 -3.75 -8.97
C LEU A 82 -2.19 -4.04 -10.26
N ALA A 83 -2.82 -4.64 -11.27
CA ALA A 83 -2.18 -4.92 -12.55
C ALA A 83 -1.82 -3.64 -13.30
N ALA A 84 -2.70 -2.63 -13.27
CA ALA A 84 -2.44 -1.31 -13.84
C ALA A 84 -1.26 -0.63 -13.14
N ALA A 85 -1.22 -0.62 -11.80
CA ALA A 85 -0.10 -0.04 -11.06
C ALA A 85 1.26 -0.69 -11.38
N ILE A 86 1.28 -1.98 -11.73
CA ILE A 86 2.50 -2.66 -12.19
C ILE A 86 2.87 -2.21 -13.62
N ALA A 87 1.89 -2.18 -14.52
CA ALA A 87 2.10 -1.84 -15.92
C ALA A 87 2.48 -0.37 -16.14
N ASP A 88 1.92 0.53 -15.32
CA ASP A 88 2.08 1.97 -15.46
C ASP A 88 3.34 2.51 -14.76
N ASN A 89 4.10 1.66 -14.05
CA ASN A 89 5.32 2.08 -13.38
C ASN A 89 6.42 2.44 -14.39
N PRO A 90 6.78 3.72 -14.55
CA PRO A 90 7.72 4.15 -15.58
C PRO A 90 9.17 3.80 -15.27
N PHE A 91 9.44 3.34 -14.04
CA PHE A 91 10.78 2.97 -13.60
C PHE A 91 11.03 1.46 -13.69
N ALA A 92 10.01 0.66 -14.01
CA ALA A 92 10.15 -0.78 -14.20
C ALA A 92 11.22 -1.08 -15.26
N GLY A 93 12.20 -1.93 -14.90
CA GLY A 93 13.31 -2.29 -15.78
C GLY A 93 14.34 -1.18 -16.05
N THR A 94 14.23 -0.02 -15.40
CA THR A 94 15.19 1.10 -15.55
C THR A 94 16.27 1.13 -14.47
N ASN A 95 16.08 0.38 -13.37
CA ASN A 95 17.02 0.19 -12.27
C ASN A 95 16.83 -1.23 -11.67
N GLU A 96 17.60 -1.61 -10.66
CA GLU A 96 17.39 -2.87 -9.94
C GLU A 96 16.00 -2.89 -9.26
N ASP A 97 15.24 -3.98 -9.44
CA ASP A 97 13.86 -4.12 -8.93
C ASP A 97 13.73 -3.82 -7.43
N LYS A 98 14.76 -4.13 -6.63
CA LYS A 98 14.79 -3.86 -5.18
C LYS A 98 14.76 -2.36 -4.81
N PHE A 99 15.07 -1.47 -5.75
CA PHE A 99 15.08 -0.02 -5.59
C PHE A 99 13.89 0.68 -6.26
N VAL A 100 13.11 -0.04 -7.07
CA VAL A 100 11.93 0.48 -7.75
C VAL A 100 10.67 0.04 -7.00
N HIS A 101 9.98 0.98 -6.38
CA HIS A 101 8.87 0.72 -5.47
C HIS A 101 7.58 1.36 -5.98
N THR A 102 6.45 0.77 -5.62
CA THR A 102 5.13 1.39 -5.76
C THR A 102 4.55 1.58 -4.37
N MET A 103 4.35 2.83 -3.98
CA MET A 103 3.70 3.19 -2.72
C MET A 103 2.24 3.50 -2.99
N PHE A 104 1.35 2.62 -2.55
CA PHE A 104 -0.08 2.89 -2.63
C PHE A 104 -0.49 3.97 -1.64
N LEU A 105 -1.38 4.85 -2.09
CA LEU A 105 -1.91 5.97 -1.32
C LEU A 105 -3.36 5.71 -0.93
N ASP A 106 -3.80 6.34 0.15
CA ASP A 106 -5.21 6.33 0.52
C ASP A 106 -6.04 7.01 -0.58
N GLY A 107 -5.74 8.26 -0.90
CA GLY A 107 -6.42 9.04 -1.95
C GLY A 107 -5.56 9.28 -3.19
N GLN A 108 -6.21 9.78 -4.24
CA GLN A 108 -5.51 10.35 -5.40
C GLN A 108 -5.02 11.76 -5.03
N PRO A 109 -3.70 12.04 -5.07
CA PRO A 109 -3.22 13.40 -4.87
C PRO A 109 -3.54 14.27 -6.10
N THR A 110 -3.70 15.57 -5.88
CA THR A 110 -3.80 16.52 -6.99
C THR A 110 -2.44 16.73 -7.66
N ALA A 111 -2.45 17.28 -8.87
CA ALA A 111 -1.21 17.63 -9.57
C ALA A 111 -0.37 18.62 -8.74
N GLU A 112 -1.00 19.59 -8.07
CA GLU A 112 -0.32 20.57 -7.24
C GLU A 112 0.34 19.95 -6.00
N GLN A 113 -0.33 18.97 -5.36
CA GLN A 113 0.26 18.24 -4.24
C GLN A 113 1.47 17.42 -4.69
N PHE A 114 1.36 16.77 -5.85
CA PHE A 114 2.47 16.02 -6.43
C PHE A 114 3.64 16.93 -6.82
N ASP A 115 3.39 18.05 -7.48
CA ASP A 115 4.42 19.01 -7.87
C ASP A 115 5.11 19.62 -6.64
N ALA A 116 4.36 19.91 -5.57
CA ALA A 116 4.92 20.38 -4.31
C ALA A 116 5.84 19.34 -3.66
N LEU A 117 5.44 18.07 -3.66
CA LEU A 117 6.27 16.96 -3.20
C LEU A 117 7.51 16.81 -4.07
N ALA A 118 7.37 16.79 -5.40
CA ALA A 118 8.47 16.61 -6.33
C ALA A 118 9.51 17.74 -6.30
N ALA A 119 9.10 18.94 -5.85
CA ALA A 119 9.99 20.10 -5.69
C ALA A 119 10.73 20.13 -4.33
N ASP A 120 10.49 19.18 -3.44
CA ASP A 120 11.12 19.18 -2.12
C ASP A 120 12.63 18.92 -2.19
N LYS A 121 13.40 19.75 -1.47
CA LYS A 121 14.88 19.72 -1.49
C LYS A 121 15.50 18.51 -0.80
N TRP A 122 14.70 17.72 -0.09
CA TRP A 122 15.18 16.52 0.59
C TRP A 122 15.15 15.28 -0.32
N ILE A 123 14.53 15.37 -1.51
CA ILE A 123 14.62 14.35 -2.55
C ILE A 123 16.03 14.39 -3.13
N ARG A 124 16.69 13.23 -3.16
CA ARG A 124 18.07 13.14 -3.64
C ARG A 124 18.12 13.22 -5.17
N PRO A 125 19.22 13.71 -5.77
CA PRO A 125 19.30 13.89 -7.22
C PRO A 125 19.12 12.61 -8.06
N ASN A 126 19.39 11.44 -7.48
CA ASN A 126 19.22 10.13 -8.13
C ASN A 126 17.86 9.48 -7.82
N GLU A 127 17.02 10.10 -7.00
CA GLU A 127 15.67 9.63 -6.72
C GLU A 127 14.70 10.18 -7.76
N ARG A 128 13.77 9.34 -8.21
CA ARG A 128 12.76 9.72 -9.21
C ARG A 128 11.38 9.39 -8.68
N LEU A 129 10.44 10.29 -8.95
CA LEU A 129 9.03 10.15 -8.62
C LEU A 129 8.18 10.22 -9.87
N ALA A 130 7.14 9.39 -9.92
CA ALA A 130 6.06 9.52 -10.88
C ALA A 130 4.72 9.27 -10.18
N LEU A 131 3.71 10.03 -10.59
CA LEU A 131 2.37 9.87 -10.09
C LEU A 131 1.65 8.75 -10.86
N GLY A 132 1.05 7.81 -10.13
CA GLY A 132 0.12 6.81 -10.65
C GLY A 132 -1.28 6.98 -10.06
N ASP A 133 -2.19 6.07 -10.40
CA ASP A 133 -3.53 6.05 -9.82
C ASP A 133 -3.49 5.54 -8.36
N ARG A 134 -3.82 6.43 -7.43
CA ARG A 134 -3.73 6.25 -5.97
C ARG A 134 -2.42 5.58 -5.57
N ALA A 135 -1.33 6.00 -6.21
CA ALA A 135 0.01 5.46 -6.00
C ALA A 135 1.10 6.47 -6.38
N LEU A 136 2.28 6.31 -5.77
CA LEU A 136 3.54 6.91 -6.22
C LEU A 136 4.46 5.79 -6.68
N HIS A 137 5.01 5.93 -7.88
CA HIS A 137 6.15 5.15 -8.32
C HIS A 137 7.42 5.86 -7.88
N ILE A 138 8.33 5.11 -7.26
CA ILE A 138 9.55 5.64 -6.67
C ILE A 138 10.72 4.81 -7.16
N ASP A 139 11.71 5.47 -7.76
CA ASP A 139 13.04 4.92 -7.89
C ASP A 139 13.93 5.55 -6.81
N TYR A 140 14.44 4.72 -5.91
CA TYR A 140 15.31 5.15 -4.81
C TYR A 140 16.78 5.35 -5.24
N GLY A 141 17.10 5.22 -6.52
CA GLY A 141 18.46 5.34 -7.04
C GLY A 141 19.35 4.22 -6.49
N ASP A 142 20.21 4.56 -5.53
CA ASP A 142 21.15 3.62 -4.89
C ASP A 142 20.58 2.94 -3.63
N GLY A 143 19.32 3.23 -3.27
CA GLY A 143 18.58 2.50 -2.23
C GLY A 143 17.85 3.38 -1.21
N ALA A 144 16.84 2.80 -0.56
CA ALA A 144 15.88 3.53 0.26
C ALA A 144 16.36 3.89 1.68
N ALA A 145 17.50 3.36 2.14
CA ALA A 145 17.91 3.42 3.55
C ALA A 145 18.02 4.85 4.11
N ASP A 146 18.62 5.76 3.35
CA ASP A 146 18.82 7.16 3.74
C ASP A 146 17.80 8.11 3.08
N SER A 147 16.82 7.56 2.34
CA SER A 147 15.81 8.35 1.66
C SER A 147 14.88 9.04 2.66
N LYS A 148 14.43 10.24 2.30
CA LYS A 148 13.37 10.95 3.02
C LYS A 148 11.98 10.71 2.42
N LEU A 149 11.87 9.95 1.32
CA LEU A 149 10.61 9.49 0.70
C LEU A 149 9.93 8.41 1.55
N THR A 150 9.65 8.73 2.81
CA THR A 150 8.92 7.88 3.75
C THR A 150 7.45 8.27 3.77
N ALA A 151 6.55 7.32 4.04
CA ALA A 151 5.11 7.59 4.18
C ALA A 151 4.84 8.80 5.09
N ARG A 152 5.49 8.85 6.26
CA ARG A 152 5.37 9.95 7.23
C ARG A 152 5.80 11.33 6.69
N MET A 153 6.81 11.39 5.83
CA MET A 153 7.24 12.66 5.23
C MET A 153 6.29 13.09 4.11
N ILE A 154 5.80 12.13 3.33
CA ILE A 154 4.85 12.37 2.25
C ILE A 154 3.51 12.86 2.80
N GLU A 155 2.99 12.26 3.88
CA GLU A 155 1.75 12.69 4.55
C GLU A 155 1.78 14.13 5.10
N ARG A 156 2.96 14.75 5.19
CA ARG A 156 3.13 16.14 5.67
C ARG A 156 3.07 17.17 4.55
N ARG A 157 2.90 16.75 3.30
CA ARG A 157 2.81 17.60 2.11
C ARG A 157 1.40 17.55 1.54
#